data_AF-A0A962LG79-F1
#
_entry.id   AF-A0A962LG79-F1
#
_cell.length_a   1.000
_cell.length_b   1.000
_cell.length_c   1.000
_cell.angle_alpha   90.00
_cell.angle_beta   90.00
_cell.angle_gamma   90.00
#
_symmetry.space_group_name_H-M   'P 1'
#
loop_
_entity.id
_entity.type
_entity.pdbx_description
1 polymer ?
#
loop_
_entity_poly.entity_id
_entity_poly.type
_entity_poly.pdbx_seq_one_letter_code
_entity_poly.pdbx_strand_id
1 'polypeptide(L)'
;MDKWRLLCQSNWVEMDEYTDGGVHTDTLIITPEVLNLIAAIDEFKGAWAAIGRIAPAQLTSLRRVATIESIGSSTRIEGARLTDVEVERLLANLNIKDFASRDEEEVAGYAQVMELVFASWSEITLT
;
A
#
# COMPACT_ATOMS: atom_id res chain seq x y z
N MET A 1 -13.29 -12.41 20.65
CA MET A 1 -12.40 -11.24 20.47
C MET A 1 -10.95 -11.52 20.88
N ASP A 2 -10.65 -12.52 21.73
CA ASP A 2 -9.27 -12.75 22.24
C ASP A 2 -8.41 -13.79 21.49
N LYS A 3 -8.91 -14.45 20.44
CA LYS A 3 -8.11 -15.41 19.67
C LYS A 3 -7.25 -14.78 18.57
N TRP A 4 -7.59 -13.57 18.12
CA TRP A 4 -6.87 -12.86 17.07
C TRP A 4 -5.55 -12.21 17.55
N ARG A 5 -5.43 -11.90 18.85
CA ARG A 5 -4.20 -11.33 19.42
C ARG A 5 -3.01 -12.31 19.43
N LEU A 6 -3.27 -13.62 19.45
CA LEU A 6 -2.22 -14.63 19.60
C LEU A 6 -1.60 -15.08 18.27
N LEU A 7 -2.30 -14.94 17.14
CA LEU A 7 -1.77 -15.33 15.83
C LEU A 7 -0.86 -14.28 15.19
N CYS A 8 -0.98 -13.00 15.57
CA CYS A 8 -0.07 -11.94 15.11
C CYS A 8 1.20 -11.78 15.97
N GLN A 9 1.33 -12.47 17.11
CA GLN A 9 2.42 -12.23 18.06
C GLN A 9 3.59 -13.23 17.98
N SER A 10 3.48 -14.32 17.23
CA SER A 10 4.44 -15.43 17.39
C SER A 10 5.48 -15.61 16.27
N ASN A 11 5.53 -14.76 15.24
CA ASN A 11 6.57 -14.88 14.19
C ASN A 11 7.20 -13.56 13.72
N TRP A 12 6.69 -12.40 14.14
CA TRP A 12 7.25 -11.09 13.71
C TRP A 12 8.39 -10.59 14.60
N VAL A 13 8.44 -11.01 15.87
CA VAL A 13 9.42 -10.52 16.86
C VAL A 13 10.84 -11.06 16.64
N GLU A 14 10.99 -12.20 15.93
CA GLU A 14 12.32 -12.75 15.59
C GLU A 14 12.97 -12.08 14.37
N MET A 15 12.22 -11.30 13.59
CA MET A 15 12.75 -10.63 12.37
C MET A 15 13.33 -9.24 12.65
N ASP A 16 13.28 -8.78 13.90
CA ASP A 16 13.88 -7.51 14.32
C ASP A 16 15.37 -7.67 14.72
N GLU A 17 15.89 -8.90 14.82
CA GLU A 17 17.28 -9.16 15.23
C GLU A 17 18.28 -9.21 14.05
N TYR A 18 17.80 -9.14 12.78
CA TYR A 18 18.65 -9.31 11.59
C TYR A 18 18.77 -8.09 10.65
N THR A 19 18.14 -6.94 10.95
CA THR A 19 18.30 -5.75 10.10
C THR A 19 19.00 -4.63 10.85
N ASP A 20 20.31 -4.51 10.61
CA ASP A 20 21.02 -3.24 10.75
C ASP A 20 20.27 -2.23 9.86
N GLY A 21 19.45 -1.36 10.46
CA GLY A 21 18.48 -0.49 9.78
C GLY A 21 19.12 0.62 8.92
N GLY A 22 20.38 0.48 8.53
CA GLY A 22 21.06 1.35 7.58
C GLY A 22 20.81 0.92 6.14
N VAL A 23 20.59 1.89 5.24
CA VAL A 23 20.60 1.62 3.80
C VAL A 23 22.04 1.23 3.40
N HIS A 24 22.27 -0.05 3.10
CA HIS A 24 23.57 -0.58 2.63
C HIS A 24 23.88 -0.12 1.20
N THR A 25 24.36 1.12 1.07
CA THR A 25 24.67 1.75 -0.24
C THR A 25 25.92 1.19 -0.92
N ASP A 26 26.78 0.50 -0.18
CA ASP A 26 27.99 -0.16 -0.66
C ASP A 26 27.71 -1.30 -1.65
N THR A 27 26.51 -1.87 -1.61
CA THR A 27 26.05 -2.91 -2.54
C THR A 27 25.25 -2.37 -3.73
N LEU A 28 24.96 -1.06 -3.77
CA LEU A 28 24.10 -0.47 -4.76
C LEU A 28 24.83 -0.31 -6.11
N ILE A 29 24.42 -1.08 -7.11
CA ILE A 29 24.95 -0.99 -8.48
C ILE A 29 24.05 -0.06 -9.30
N ILE A 30 24.53 1.14 -9.60
CA ILE A 30 23.83 2.08 -10.48
C ILE A 30 24.21 1.78 -11.94
N THR A 31 23.26 1.25 -12.71
CA THR A 31 23.42 0.98 -14.14
C THR A 31 22.78 2.10 -14.99
N PRO A 32 23.17 2.24 -16.28
CA PRO A 32 22.48 3.15 -17.19
C PRO A 32 20.97 2.87 -17.32
N GLU A 33 20.55 1.61 -17.18
CA GLU A 33 19.14 1.22 -17.18
C GLU A 33 18.40 1.81 -15.97
N VAL A 34 18.97 1.67 -14.76
CA VAL A 34 18.41 2.26 -13.54
C VAL A 34 18.32 3.79 -13.68
N LEU A 35 19.36 4.43 -14.23
CA LEU A 35 19.34 5.88 -14.47
C LEU A 35 18.26 6.31 -15.45
N ASN A 36 18.02 5.53 -16.52
CA ASN A 36 16.96 5.81 -17.48
C ASN A 36 15.57 5.66 -16.84
N LEU A 37 15.38 4.66 -15.97
CA LEU A 37 14.13 4.49 -15.21
C LEU A 37 13.88 5.67 -14.26
N ILE A 38 14.92 6.10 -13.53
CA ILE A 38 14.83 7.29 -12.65
C ILE A 38 14.50 8.54 -13.49
N ALA A 39 15.17 8.74 -14.62
CA ALA A 39 14.92 9.87 -15.50
C ALA A 39 13.48 9.89 -16.03
N ALA A 40 12.93 8.73 -16.41
CA ALA A 40 11.52 8.63 -16.83
C ALA A 40 10.54 8.98 -15.70
N ILE A 41 10.83 8.56 -14.46
CA ILE A 41 10.04 8.92 -13.27
C ILE A 41 10.11 10.43 -13.03
N ASP A 42 11.28 11.04 -13.16
CA ASP A 42 11.46 12.48 -12.96
C ASP A 42 10.79 13.31 -14.06
N GLU A 43 10.84 12.88 -15.32
CA GLU A 43 10.10 13.50 -16.42
C GLU A 43 8.59 13.47 -16.16
N PHE A 44 8.07 12.30 -15.73
CA PHE A 44 6.66 12.18 -15.35
C PHE A 44 6.30 13.09 -14.18
N LYS A 45 7.12 13.15 -13.13
CA LYS A 45 6.91 14.04 -11.98
C LYS A 45 6.88 15.51 -12.40
N GLY A 46 7.77 15.92 -13.31
CA GLY A 46 7.80 17.26 -13.88
C GLY A 46 6.54 17.59 -14.67
N ALA A 47 6.13 16.68 -15.57
CA ALA A 47 4.89 16.82 -16.33
C ALA A 47 3.65 16.88 -15.42
N TRP A 48 3.59 16.02 -14.41
CA TRP A 48 2.52 15.99 -13.41
C TRP A 48 2.43 17.31 -12.64
N ALA A 49 3.55 17.87 -12.20
CA ALA A 49 3.58 19.18 -11.55
C ALA A 49 3.15 20.31 -12.50
N ALA A 50 3.51 20.23 -13.78
CA ALA A 50 3.18 21.22 -14.80
C ALA A 50 1.71 21.20 -15.25
N ILE A 51 1.03 20.04 -15.18
CA ILE A 51 -0.41 19.89 -15.47
C ILE A 51 -1.28 20.84 -14.62
N GLY A 52 -0.77 21.33 -13.48
CA GLY A 52 -1.46 22.29 -12.65
C GLY A 52 -2.64 21.66 -11.91
N ARG A 53 -3.81 22.30 -11.94
CA ARG A 53 -4.98 21.81 -11.19
C ARG A 53 -5.74 20.75 -11.99
N ILE A 54 -5.54 19.49 -11.61
CA ILE A 54 -6.41 18.38 -12.03
C ILE A 54 -7.81 18.61 -11.47
N ALA A 55 -8.84 18.35 -12.28
CA ALA A 55 -10.22 18.46 -11.81
C ALA A 55 -10.46 17.54 -10.60
N PRO A 56 -11.10 18.00 -9.52
CA PRO A 56 -11.27 17.21 -8.30
C PRO A 56 -11.85 15.81 -8.55
N ALA A 57 -12.82 15.68 -9.46
CA ALA A 57 -13.41 14.39 -9.82
C ALA A 57 -12.41 13.42 -10.47
N GLN A 58 -11.49 13.92 -11.30
CA GLN A 58 -10.44 13.09 -11.91
C GLN A 58 -9.44 12.63 -10.86
N LEU A 59 -9.05 13.51 -9.93
CA LEU A 59 -8.14 13.16 -8.84
C LEU A 59 -8.78 12.11 -7.91
N THR A 60 -10.06 12.26 -7.58
CA THR A 60 -10.80 11.25 -6.82
C THR A 60 -10.86 9.90 -7.54
N SER A 61 -11.06 9.91 -8.86
CA SER A 61 -11.05 8.69 -9.68
C SER A 61 -9.68 8.01 -9.65
N LEU A 62 -8.60 8.76 -9.85
CA LEU A 62 -7.23 8.25 -9.81
C LEU A 62 -6.88 7.68 -8.43
N ARG A 63 -7.26 8.38 -7.34
CA ARG A 63 -7.08 7.86 -5.99
C ARG A 63 -7.83 6.55 -5.78
N ARG A 64 -9.08 6.45 -6.24
CA ARG A 64 -9.88 5.22 -6.13
C ARG A 64 -9.21 4.04 -6.85
N VAL A 65 -8.79 4.23 -8.10
CA VAL A 65 -8.10 3.19 -8.87
C VAL A 65 -6.80 2.79 -8.18
N ALA A 66 -5.96 3.75 -7.78
CA ALA A 66 -4.71 3.46 -7.09
C ALA A 66 -4.92 2.70 -5.77
N THR A 67 -5.95 3.04 -5.00
CA THR A 67 -6.31 2.32 -3.77
C THR A 67 -6.70 0.87 -4.05
N ILE A 68 -7.59 0.63 -5.02
CA ILE A 68 -8.04 -0.73 -5.39
C ILE A 68 -6.86 -1.58 -5.84
N GLU A 69 -6.08 -1.07 -6.79
CA GLU A 69 -4.93 -1.77 -7.36
C GLU A 69 -3.86 -2.06 -6.30
N SER A 70 -3.58 -1.09 -5.43
CA SER A 70 -2.61 -1.26 -4.34
C SER A 70 -3.03 -2.39 -3.39
N ILE A 71 -4.27 -2.36 -2.90
CA ILE A 71 -4.78 -3.36 -1.95
C ILE A 71 -4.89 -4.74 -2.61
N GLY A 72 -5.47 -4.80 -3.80
CA GLY A 72 -5.65 -6.05 -4.53
C GLY A 72 -4.31 -6.72 -4.84
N SER A 73 -3.33 -5.95 -5.33
CA SER A 73 -2.02 -6.49 -5.68
C SER A 73 -1.26 -6.99 -4.45
N SER A 74 -1.21 -6.20 -3.37
CA SER A 74 -0.49 -6.60 -2.16
C SER A 74 -1.09 -7.84 -1.50
N THR A 75 -2.42 -7.91 -1.42
CA THR A 75 -3.09 -9.08 -0.81
C THR A 75 -2.96 -10.32 -1.69
N ARG A 76 -2.93 -10.18 -3.02
CA ARG A 76 -2.65 -11.30 -3.94
C ARG A 76 -1.21 -11.84 -3.83
N ILE A 77 -0.22 -10.99 -3.53
CA ILE A 77 1.16 -11.44 -3.24
C ILE A 77 1.16 -12.39 -2.03
N GLU A 78 0.32 -12.12 -1.04
CA GLU A 78 0.16 -12.94 0.18
C GLU A 78 -0.84 -14.12 0.02
N GLY A 79 -1.43 -14.26 -1.17
CA GLY A 79 -2.27 -15.40 -1.55
C GLY A 79 -3.78 -15.19 -1.53
N ALA A 80 -4.26 -13.96 -1.28
CA ALA A 80 -5.68 -13.63 -1.42
C ALA A 80 -6.14 -13.77 -2.90
N ARG A 81 -7.43 -14.04 -3.11
CA ARG A 81 -7.96 -14.39 -4.45
C ARG A 81 -8.92 -13.37 -5.05
N LEU A 82 -9.21 -12.29 -4.35
CA LEU A 82 -10.13 -11.26 -4.83
C LEU A 82 -9.59 -10.57 -6.10
N THR A 83 -10.46 -10.41 -7.08
CA THR A 83 -10.26 -9.57 -8.26
C THR A 83 -10.44 -8.10 -7.91
N ASP A 84 -9.95 -7.18 -8.75
CA ASP A 84 -10.05 -5.74 -8.47
C ASP A 84 -11.51 -5.26 -8.40
N VAL A 85 -12.42 -5.91 -9.15
CA VAL A 85 -13.87 -5.65 -9.07
C VAL A 85 -14.45 -6.12 -7.73
N GLU A 86 -13.99 -7.24 -7.19
CA GLU A 86 -14.42 -7.74 -5.88
C GLU A 86 -13.86 -6.87 -4.75
N VAL A 87 -12.59 -6.48 -4.84
CA VAL A 87 -11.97 -5.50 -3.94
C VAL A 87 -12.79 -4.20 -3.97
N GLU A 88 -13.08 -3.65 -5.14
CA GLU A 88 -13.88 -2.43 -5.26
C GLU A 88 -15.26 -2.55 -4.59
N ARG A 89 -15.97 -3.66 -4.82
CA ARG A 89 -17.28 -3.92 -4.21
C ARG A 89 -17.18 -4.04 -2.70
N LEU A 90 -16.13 -4.68 -2.19
CA LEU A 90 -15.88 -4.80 -0.76
C LEU A 90 -15.61 -3.42 -0.14
N LEU A 91 -14.73 -2.62 -0.78
CA LEU A 91 -14.39 -1.27 -0.34
C LEU A 91 -15.61 -0.32 -0.33
N ALA A 92 -16.50 -0.46 -1.30
CA ALA A 92 -17.76 0.30 -1.34
C ALA A 92 -18.71 -0.02 -0.19
N ASN A 93 -18.55 -1.17 0.47
CA ASN A 93 -19.44 -1.69 1.51
C ASN A 93 -18.73 -1.93 2.86
N LEU A 94 -17.59 -1.28 3.13
CA LEU A 94 -16.76 -1.51 4.33
C LEU A 94 -17.45 -1.32 5.70
N ASN A 95 -18.67 -0.77 5.74
CA ASN A 95 -19.48 -0.70 6.96
C ASN A 95 -20.12 -2.04 7.36
N ILE A 96 -20.00 -3.09 6.54
CA ILE A 96 -20.49 -4.44 6.86
C ILE A 96 -19.56 -5.06 7.90
N LYS A 97 -20.14 -5.49 9.04
CA LYS A 97 -19.39 -6.03 10.18
C LYS A 97 -19.06 -7.52 10.07
N ASP A 98 -19.63 -8.22 9.09
CA ASP A 98 -19.44 -9.64 8.87
C ASP A 98 -18.79 -9.86 7.50
N PHE A 99 -17.52 -10.28 7.50
CA PHE A 99 -16.80 -10.71 6.29
C PHE A 99 -17.02 -12.21 6.07
N ALA A 100 -17.18 -12.61 4.81
CA ALA A 100 -17.47 -14.00 4.46
C ALA A 100 -16.20 -14.86 4.36
N SER A 101 -15.02 -14.23 4.25
CA SER A 101 -13.75 -14.94 4.06
C SER A 101 -12.55 -14.20 4.66
N ARG A 102 -11.46 -14.93 4.89
CA ARG A 102 -10.16 -14.38 5.27
C ARG A 102 -9.67 -13.34 4.25
N ASP A 103 -9.82 -13.62 2.96
CA ASP A 103 -9.36 -12.73 1.91
C ASP A 103 -10.09 -11.37 1.95
N GLU A 104 -11.39 -11.36 2.29
CA GLU A 104 -12.14 -10.13 2.52
C GLU A 104 -11.65 -9.38 3.77
N GLU A 105 -11.39 -10.09 4.87
CA GLU A 105 -10.83 -9.51 6.09
C GLU A 105 -9.46 -8.84 5.83
N GLU A 106 -8.60 -9.47 5.02
CA GLU A 106 -7.28 -8.95 4.69
C GLU A 106 -7.36 -7.70 3.79
N VAL A 107 -8.21 -7.70 2.78
CA VAL A 107 -8.46 -6.52 1.92
C VAL A 107 -9.01 -5.36 2.75
N ALA A 108 -9.98 -5.62 3.64
CA ALA A 108 -10.54 -4.60 4.51
C ALA A 108 -9.51 -4.09 5.53
N GLY A 109 -8.71 -4.97 6.11
CA GLY A 109 -7.64 -4.63 7.05
C GLY A 109 -6.57 -3.76 6.40
N TYR A 110 -6.11 -4.11 5.20
CA TYR A 110 -5.14 -3.31 4.45
C TYR A 110 -5.70 -1.91 4.15
N ALA A 111 -6.96 -1.82 3.69
CA ALA A 111 -7.62 -0.55 3.44
C ALA A 111 -7.66 0.35 4.68
N GLN A 112 -7.99 -0.23 5.84
CA GLN A 112 -8.01 0.49 7.12
C GLN A 112 -6.63 1.00 7.52
N VAL A 113 -5.58 0.17 7.40
CA VAL A 113 -4.21 0.59 7.71
C VAL A 113 -3.75 1.70 6.77
N MET A 114 -4.01 1.58 5.47
CA MET A 114 -3.65 2.64 4.51
C MET A 114 -4.35 3.96 4.82
N GLU A 115 -5.64 3.94 5.13
CA GLU A 115 -6.37 5.15 5.49
C GLU A 115 -5.83 5.75 6.80
N LEU A 116 -5.49 4.92 7.79
CA LEU A 116 -4.87 5.38 9.03
C LEU A 116 -3.51 6.06 8.76
N VAL A 117 -2.63 5.43 7.97
CA VAL A 117 -1.33 6.01 7.59
C VAL A 117 -1.52 7.33 6.87
N PHE A 118 -2.45 7.41 5.91
CA PHE A 118 -2.74 8.66 5.19
C PHE A 118 -3.42 9.72 6.05
N ALA A 119 -4.18 9.36 7.07
CA ALA A 119 -4.81 10.32 7.98
C ALA A 119 -3.80 10.87 9.00
N SER A 120 -2.86 10.03 9.44
CA SER A 120 -1.90 10.35 10.50
C SER A 120 -0.48 10.64 10.00
N TRP A 121 -0.26 10.77 8.68
CA TRP A 121 1.10 10.90 8.10
C TRP A 121 1.93 12.02 8.74
N SER A 122 1.31 13.12 9.14
CA SER A 122 1.98 14.26 9.78
C SER A 122 2.50 13.97 11.18
N GLU A 123 1.98 12.92 11.82
CA GLU A 123 2.38 12.46 13.15
C GLU A 123 3.51 11.41 13.08
N ILE A 124 3.77 10.86 11.89
CA ILE A 124 4.84 9.87 11.65
C ILE A 124 6.15 10.62 11.42
N THR A 125 6.99 10.69 12.45
CA THR A 125 8.32 11.32 12.34
C THR A 125 9.26 10.37 11.61
N LEU A 126 9.87 10.83 10.52
CA LEU A 126 10.96 10.11 9.85
C LEU A 126 12.24 10.30 10.66
N THR A 127 12.87 9.20 11.07
CA THR A 127 14.15 9.17 11.80
C THR A 127 15.32 8.98 10.87
#